data_AF-A0A2K3KRJ0-F1
#
_entry.id   AF-A0A2K3KRJ0-F1
#
_cell.length_a   1.000
_cell.length_b   1.000
_cell.length_c   1.000
_cell.angle_alpha   90.00
_cell.angle_beta   90.00
_cell.angle_gamma   90.00
#
_symmetry.space_group_name_H-M   'P 1'
#
loop_
_entity.id
_entity.type
_entity.pdbx_description
1 polymer ?
#
loop_
_entity_poly.entity_id
_entity_poly.type
_entity_poly.pdbx_seq_one_letter_code
_entity_poly.pdbx_strand_id
1 'polypeptide(L)'
;MCRGDVSSPLCHQCVMNATQKLSTDCSSSKGAVIWYDECMVRYSNNSFFSTVATSPGAYLWNTANITNQASFMRLLYDTMNESANKAADSSVGAKKYATKEASISSFQTLHCLAQCTKDLSPQDCSTCLSDAIGALPQCCNGKQGGRVLFPS
;
A
#
# COMPACT_ATOMS: atom_id res chain seq x y z
N MET A 1 9.13 -5.73 4.57
CA MET A 1 8.57 -6.19 3.28
C MET A 1 8.95 -5.21 2.19
N CYS A 2 9.35 -5.67 1.00
CA CYS A 2 9.58 -4.79 -0.15
C CYS A 2 8.41 -4.85 -1.13
N ARG A 3 8.29 -3.82 -1.96
CA ARG A 3 7.31 -3.78 -3.05
C ARG A 3 7.56 -4.92 -4.04
N GLY A 4 6.50 -5.53 -4.58
CA GLY A 4 6.61 -6.82 -5.29
C GLY A 4 7.47 -6.82 -6.55
N ASP A 5 7.69 -5.65 -7.15
CA ASP A 5 8.49 -5.37 -8.36
C ASP A 5 9.94 -4.92 -8.06
N VAL A 6 10.29 -4.67 -6.79
CA VAL A 6 11.61 -4.18 -6.40
C VAL A 6 12.65 -5.32 -6.44
N SER A 7 13.82 -5.01 -7.02
CA SER A 7 14.93 -5.97 -7.12
C SER A 7 15.54 -6.29 -5.74
N SER A 8 16.15 -7.48 -5.61
CA SER A 8 16.76 -7.90 -4.34
C SER A 8 17.78 -6.90 -3.76
N PRO A 9 18.71 -6.32 -4.57
CA PRO A 9 19.67 -5.33 -4.04
C PRO A 9 19.00 -4.06 -3.53
N LEU A 10 18.02 -3.51 -4.27
CA LEU A 10 17.29 -2.31 -3.86
C LEU A 10 16.42 -2.57 -2.63
N CYS A 11 15.80 -3.74 -2.56
CA CYS A 11 15.04 -4.18 -1.39
C CYS A 11 15.93 -4.24 -0.15
N HIS A 12 17.10 -4.87 -0.25
CA HIS A 12 18.05 -4.96 0.85
C HIS A 12 18.48 -3.58 1.33
N GLN A 13 18.86 -2.69 0.42
CA GLN A 13 19.26 -1.32 0.76
C GLN A 13 18.13 -0.54 1.44
N CYS A 14 16.90 -0.65 0.92
CA CYS A 14 15.74 0.03 1.50
C CYS A 14 15.49 -0.44 2.94
N VAL A 15 15.50 -1.76 3.18
CA VAL A 15 15.27 -2.33 4.51
C VAL A 15 16.36 -1.90 5.50
N MET A 16 17.62 -1.88 5.07
CA MET A 16 18.74 -1.39 5.90
C MET A 16 18.55 0.08 6.30
N ASN A 17 18.26 0.96 5.33
CA ASN A 17 18.06 2.38 5.58
C ASN A 17 16.85 2.64 6.49
N ALA A 18 15.73 1.96 6.22
CA ALA A 18 14.51 2.05 7.01
C ALA A 18 14.74 1.59 8.46
N THR A 19 15.48 0.49 8.65
CA THR A 19 15.84 -0.03 9.97
C THR A 19 16.72 0.96 10.73
N GLN A 20 17.77 1.51 10.09
CA GLN A 20 18.63 2.51 10.71
C GLN A 20 17.86 3.78 11.11
N LYS A 21 16.95 4.24 10.24
CA LYS A 21 16.11 5.41 10.51
C LYS A 21 15.20 5.17 11.71
N LEU A 22 14.53 4.03 11.77
CA LEU A 22 13.69 3.66 12.90
C LEU A 22 14.49 3.53 14.21
N SER A 23 15.67 2.91 14.18
CA SER A 23 16.53 2.80 15.37
C SER A 23 16.98 4.16 15.91
N THR A 24 17.13 5.16 15.04
CA THR A 24 17.53 6.52 15.41
C THR A 24 16.35 7.32 15.95
N ASP A 25 15.23 7.32 15.23
CA ASP A 25 14.06 8.16 15.54
C ASP A 25 13.16 7.55 16.64
N CYS A 26 13.20 6.23 16.83
CA CYS A 26 12.31 5.47 17.71
C CYS A 26 13.09 4.61 18.73
N SER A 27 14.25 5.09 19.18
CA SER A 27 15.24 4.34 19.99
C SER A 27 14.70 3.68 21.27
N SER A 28 13.66 4.24 21.89
CA SER A 28 13.00 3.70 23.09
C SER A 28 11.61 3.13 22.83
N SER A 29 11.12 3.17 21.59
CA SER A 29 9.78 2.69 21.26
C SER A 29 9.74 1.17 21.20
N LYS A 30 8.70 0.58 21.78
CA LYS A 30 8.44 -0.87 21.70
C LYS A 30 7.82 -1.30 20.37
N GLY A 31 7.41 -0.36 19.52
CA GLY A 31 6.95 -0.64 18.19
C GLY A 31 7.04 0.58 17.29
N ALA A 32 7.36 0.34 16.03
CA ALA A 32 7.39 1.38 15.01
C ALA A 32 7.11 0.78 13.64
N VAL A 33 6.71 1.64 12.71
CA VAL A 33 6.56 1.30 11.31
C VAL A 33 7.00 2.48 10.46
N ILE A 34 7.66 2.19 9.35
CA ILE A 34 8.04 3.16 8.33
C ILE A 34 7.69 2.61 6.95
N TRP A 35 7.24 3.49 6.06
CA TRP A 35 6.98 3.18 4.66
C TRP A 35 7.84 4.08 3.78
N TYR A 36 8.66 3.44 2.95
CA TYR A 36 9.33 4.02 1.80
C TYR A 36 8.70 3.49 0.51
N ASP A 37 9.04 4.10 -0.62
CA ASP A 37 8.48 3.75 -1.93
C ASP A 37 8.81 2.30 -2.33
N GLU A 38 9.96 1.78 -1.88
CA GLU A 38 10.45 0.44 -2.18
C GLU A 38 10.16 -0.58 -1.07
N CYS A 39 9.96 -0.15 0.19
CA CYS A 39 9.78 -1.08 1.31
C CYS A 39 9.06 -0.49 2.52
N MET A 40 8.51 -1.39 3.32
CA MET A 40 7.97 -1.13 4.65
C MET A 40 8.74 -1.95 5.68
N VAL A 41 9.10 -1.35 6.82
CA VAL A 41 9.67 -2.04 7.99
C VAL A 41 8.79 -1.75 9.20
N ARG A 42 8.43 -2.81 9.94
CA ARG A 42 7.63 -2.76 11.16
C ARG A 42 8.22 -3.67 12.21
N TYR A 43 8.30 -3.20 13.44
CA TYR A 43 8.57 -4.02 14.62
C TYR A 43 7.57 -3.69 15.73
N SER A 44 7.36 -4.64 16.64
CA SER A 44 6.54 -4.46 17.83
C SER A 44 6.90 -5.53 18.86
N ASN A 45 6.70 -5.23 20.14
CA ASN A 45 6.73 -6.21 21.23
C ASN A 45 5.43 -7.04 21.30
N ASN A 46 4.38 -6.65 20.59
CA ASN A 46 3.15 -7.44 20.43
C ASN A 46 3.22 -8.25 19.14
N SER A 47 2.69 -9.47 19.14
CA SER A 47 2.55 -10.24 17.90
C SER A 47 1.57 -9.56 16.95
N PHE A 48 1.93 -9.45 15.68
CA PHE A 48 1.10 -8.86 14.62
C PHE A 48 1.07 -9.72 13.34
N PHE A 49 1.73 -10.87 13.35
CA PHE A 49 1.74 -11.77 12.20
C PHE A 49 0.37 -12.39 11.98
N SER A 50 -0.01 -12.54 10.71
CA SER A 50 -1.28 -13.11 10.26
C SER A 50 -2.52 -12.41 10.84
N THR A 51 -2.37 -11.15 11.26
CA THR A 51 -3.45 -10.34 11.83
C THR A 51 -3.56 -9.03 11.06
N VAL A 52 -4.77 -8.72 10.57
CA VAL A 52 -5.03 -7.45 9.88
C VAL A 52 -4.87 -6.28 10.85
N ALA A 53 -4.09 -5.28 10.44
CA ALA A 53 -3.93 -4.02 11.14
C ALA A 53 -3.99 -2.87 10.14
N THR A 54 -4.92 -1.94 10.36
CA THR A 54 -5.07 -0.70 9.58
C THR A 54 -4.54 0.53 10.31
N SER A 55 -3.99 0.34 11.52
CA SER A 55 -3.45 1.40 12.37
C SER A 55 -2.06 1.05 12.91
N PRO A 56 -1.09 2.00 12.92
CA PRO A 56 -1.22 3.36 12.38
C PRO A 56 -1.29 3.36 10.85
N GLY A 57 -2.04 4.30 10.25
CA GLY A 57 -2.13 4.46 8.81
C GLY A 57 -1.41 5.73 8.33
N ALA A 58 -0.85 5.70 7.13
CA ALA A 58 -0.28 6.87 6.45
C ALA A 58 -1.01 7.16 5.14
N TYR A 59 -1.27 8.44 4.89
CA TYR A 59 -2.07 8.92 3.78
C TYR A 59 -1.30 10.00 3.02
N LEU A 60 -1.08 9.80 1.73
CA LEU A 60 -0.38 10.76 0.88
C LEU A 60 -1.20 11.02 -0.37
N TRP A 61 -1.17 12.24 -0.89
CA TRP A 61 -1.90 12.58 -2.11
C TRP A 61 -1.17 13.66 -2.91
N ASN A 62 -1.47 13.68 -4.20
CA ASN A 62 -1.06 14.77 -5.07
C ASN A 62 -1.84 16.04 -4.70
N THR A 63 -1.18 17.20 -4.66
CA THR A 63 -1.83 18.48 -4.35
C THR A 63 -2.77 18.93 -5.47
N ALA A 64 -2.48 18.57 -6.72
CA ALA A 64 -3.28 18.87 -7.89
C ALA A 64 -4.58 18.06 -7.94
N ASN A 65 -5.63 18.70 -8.45
CA ASN A 65 -6.94 18.09 -8.62
C ASN A 65 -7.08 17.49 -10.03
N ILE A 66 -7.92 16.47 -10.15
CA ILE A 66 -8.38 15.96 -11.43
C ILE A 66 -9.59 16.77 -11.91
N THR A 67 -9.66 17.07 -13.21
CA THR A 67 -10.77 17.87 -13.76
C THR A 67 -12.10 17.12 -13.72
N ASN A 68 -12.12 15.87 -14.21
CA ASN A 68 -13.32 15.05 -14.30
C ASN A 68 -13.42 14.08 -13.11
N GLN A 69 -13.70 14.62 -11.93
CA GLN A 69 -13.66 13.87 -10.67
C GLN A 69 -14.56 12.64 -10.64
N ALA A 70 -15.83 12.75 -11.07
CA ALA A 70 -16.78 11.64 -10.96
C ALA A 70 -16.37 10.43 -11.81
N SER A 71 -15.98 10.64 -13.07
CA SER A 71 -15.55 9.55 -13.95
C SER A 71 -14.19 8.98 -13.53
N PHE A 72 -13.27 9.84 -13.10
CA PHE A 72 -11.97 9.41 -12.58
C PHE A 72 -12.12 8.55 -11.32
N MET A 73 -12.91 8.97 -10.35
CA MET A 73 -13.08 8.21 -9.11
C MET A 73 -13.73 6.85 -9.37
N ARG A 74 -14.70 6.75 -10.30
CA ARG A 74 -15.27 5.46 -10.71
C ARG A 74 -14.18 4.55 -11.30
N LEU A 75 -13.42 5.06 -12.27
CA LEU A 75 -12.33 4.31 -12.91
C LEU A 75 -11.27 3.88 -11.88
N LEU A 76 -10.94 4.75 -10.92
CA LEU A 76 -10.02 4.49 -9.83
C LEU A 76 -10.50 3.32 -8.96
N TYR A 77 -11.75 3.34 -8.51
CA TYR A 77 -12.29 2.25 -7.70
C TYR A 77 -12.32 0.93 -8.45
N ASP A 78 -12.77 0.92 -9.69
CA ASP A 78 -12.82 -0.30 -10.50
C ASP A 78 -11.41 -0.89 -10.66
N THR A 79 -10.45 -0.06 -11.06
CA THR A 79 -9.06 -0.50 -11.32
C THR A 79 -8.33 -0.91 -10.03
N MET A 80 -8.55 -0.20 -8.91
CA MET A 80 -7.98 -0.56 -7.61
C MET A 80 -8.57 -1.85 -7.05
N ASN A 81 -9.90 -2.06 -7.18
CA ASN A 81 -10.54 -3.30 -6.73
C ASN A 81 -10.03 -4.51 -7.52
N GLU A 82 -9.87 -4.39 -8.83
CA GLU A 82 -9.27 -5.46 -9.64
C GLU A 82 -7.81 -5.74 -9.24
N SER A 83 -7.03 -4.70 -8.99
CA SER A 83 -5.66 -4.84 -8.47
C SER A 83 -5.65 -5.54 -7.11
N ALA A 84 -6.54 -5.13 -6.20
CA ALA A 84 -6.65 -5.70 -4.86
C ALA A 84 -7.05 -7.18 -4.89
N ASN A 85 -8.06 -7.53 -5.69
CA ASN A 85 -8.49 -8.91 -5.88
C ASN A 85 -7.34 -9.77 -6.40
N LYS A 86 -6.56 -9.26 -7.37
CA LYS A 86 -5.41 -10.00 -7.92
C LYS A 86 -4.29 -10.19 -6.91
N ALA A 87 -4.00 -9.18 -6.08
CA ALA A 87 -3.02 -9.28 -5.01
C ALA A 87 -3.46 -10.28 -3.91
N ALA A 88 -4.74 -10.25 -3.54
CA ALA A 88 -5.31 -11.08 -2.47
C ALA A 88 -5.46 -12.55 -2.85
N ASP A 89 -5.71 -12.87 -4.12
CA ASP A 89 -5.87 -14.25 -4.64
C ASP A 89 -4.61 -15.14 -4.44
N SER A 90 -3.46 -14.52 -4.15
CA SER A 90 -2.21 -15.26 -3.91
C SER A 90 -2.17 -15.94 -2.54
N SER A 91 -1.61 -17.15 -2.50
CA SER A 91 -1.43 -17.95 -1.28
C SER A 91 -0.55 -17.26 -0.22
N VAL A 92 -0.62 -17.73 1.03
CA VAL A 92 0.27 -17.29 2.11
C VAL A 92 1.74 -17.51 1.71
N GLY A 93 2.59 -16.52 1.97
CA GLY A 93 4.01 -16.51 1.59
C GLY A 93 4.32 -15.98 0.19
N ALA A 94 3.32 -15.89 -0.70
CA ALA A 94 3.48 -15.26 -2.02
C ALA A 94 3.72 -13.75 -1.91
N LYS A 95 4.09 -13.09 -3.01
CA LYS A 95 4.35 -11.63 -3.01
C LYS A 95 3.13 -10.79 -2.64
N LYS A 96 1.90 -11.29 -2.86
CA LYS A 96 0.62 -10.61 -2.65
C LYS A 96 0.62 -9.17 -3.15
N TYR A 97 1.01 -9.05 -4.43
CA TYR A 97 1.26 -7.79 -5.12
C TYR A 97 0.62 -7.85 -6.49
N ALA A 98 -0.03 -6.76 -6.89
CA ALA A 98 -0.54 -6.60 -8.23
C ALA A 98 -0.56 -5.13 -8.63
N THR A 99 -0.47 -4.89 -9.93
CA THR A 99 -0.66 -3.59 -10.55
C THR A 99 -1.65 -3.70 -11.68
N LYS A 100 -2.32 -2.59 -11.98
CA LYS A 100 -3.16 -2.45 -13.16
C LYS A 100 -3.10 -1.03 -13.69
N GLU A 101 -3.24 -0.92 -15.00
CA GLU A 101 -3.31 0.36 -15.69
C GLU A 101 -4.67 0.51 -16.37
N ALA A 102 -5.16 1.75 -16.44
CA ALA A 102 -6.36 2.09 -17.17
C ALA A 102 -6.21 3.45 -17.85
N SER A 103 -6.76 3.62 -19.05
CA SER A 103 -6.71 4.90 -19.76
C SER A 103 -7.72 5.88 -19.17
N ILE A 104 -7.24 7.05 -18.74
CA ILE A 104 -8.09 8.19 -18.35
C ILE A 104 -8.44 9.01 -19.60
N SER A 105 -7.45 9.21 -20.47
CA SER A 105 -7.57 9.88 -21.77
C SER A 105 -6.48 9.38 -22.71
N SER A 106 -6.38 9.94 -23.92
CA SER A 106 -5.29 9.66 -24.86
C SER A 106 -3.89 10.05 -24.35
N PHE A 107 -3.80 10.90 -23.33
CA PHE A 107 -2.53 11.42 -22.80
C PHE A 107 -2.31 11.10 -21.32
N GLN A 108 -3.27 10.45 -20.67
CA GLN A 108 -3.22 10.17 -19.24
C GLN A 108 -3.61 8.73 -18.93
N THR A 109 -2.73 8.06 -18.20
CA THR A 109 -2.92 6.69 -17.73
C THR A 109 -3.04 6.70 -16.21
N LEU A 110 -4.05 6.00 -15.70
CA LEU A 110 -4.18 5.67 -14.30
C LEU A 110 -3.30 4.45 -14.01
N HIS A 111 -2.43 4.56 -13.02
CA HIS A 111 -1.65 3.44 -12.51
C HIS A 111 -2.12 3.09 -11.10
N CYS A 112 -2.51 1.83 -10.91
CA CYS A 112 -2.97 1.29 -9.63
C CYS A 112 -2.02 0.20 -9.14
N LEU A 113 -1.82 0.15 -7.83
CA LEU A 113 -0.98 -0.82 -7.15
C LEU A 113 -1.66 -1.25 -5.86
N ALA A 114 -1.74 -2.56 -5.65
CA ALA A 114 -2.23 -3.15 -4.41
C ALA A 114 -1.20 -4.14 -3.87
N GLN A 115 -0.93 -4.08 -2.57
CA GLN A 115 -0.03 -4.99 -1.88
C GLN A 115 -0.41 -5.14 -0.40
N CYS A 116 -0.33 -6.35 0.12
CA CYS A 116 -0.49 -6.65 1.55
C CYS A 116 0.68 -7.55 2.03
N THR A 117 0.82 -7.77 3.32
CA THR A 117 1.89 -8.58 3.89
C THR A 117 1.68 -10.07 3.63
N LYS A 118 2.80 -10.75 3.38
CA LYS A 118 2.80 -12.14 2.87
C LYS A 118 2.22 -13.16 3.85
N ASP A 119 2.20 -12.81 5.14
CA ASP A 119 1.71 -13.62 6.24
C ASP A 119 0.18 -13.63 6.39
N LEU A 120 -0.54 -12.76 5.67
CA LEU A 120 -1.99 -12.72 5.68
C LEU A 120 -2.61 -13.85 4.84
N SER A 121 -3.77 -14.34 5.24
CA SER A 121 -4.60 -15.19 4.38
C SER A 121 -5.10 -14.41 3.16
N PRO A 122 -5.57 -15.07 2.08
CA PRO A 122 -6.24 -14.38 0.98
C PRO A 122 -7.40 -13.49 1.44
N GLN A 123 -8.20 -13.98 2.39
CA GLN A 123 -9.35 -13.25 2.94
C GLN A 123 -8.92 -12.00 3.73
N ASP A 124 -7.90 -12.14 4.57
CA ASP A 124 -7.39 -11.03 5.38
C ASP A 124 -6.72 -9.96 4.51
N CYS A 125 -5.97 -10.39 3.50
CA CYS A 125 -5.39 -9.48 2.51
C CYS A 125 -6.48 -8.72 1.76
N SER A 126 -7.53 -9.41 1.31
CA SER A 126 -8.68 -8.78 0.65
C SER A 126 -9.34 -7.75 1.57
N THR A 127 -9.57 -8.10 2.83
CA THR A 127 -10.15 -7.19 3.84
C THR A 127 -9.30 -5.93 4.02
N CYS A 128 -7.98 -6.09 4.25
CA CYS A 128 -7.05 -4.97 4.42
C CYS A 128 -7.04 -4.02 3.20
N LEU A 129 -6.99 -4.59 1.99
CA LEU A 129 -6.98 -3.82 0.75
C LEU A 129 -8.31 -3.13 0.49
N SER A 130 -9.44 -3.76 0.81
CA SER A 130 -10.77 -3.14 0.75
C SER A 130 -10.89 -1.96 1.71
N ASP A 131 -10.39 -2.09 2.94
CA ASP A 131 -10.34 -0.99 3.90
C ASP A 131 -9.48 0.17 3.39
N ALA A 132 -8.32 -0.14 2.78
CA ALA A 132 -7.43 0.87 2.22
C ALA A 132 -8.09 1.63 1.06
N ILE A 133 -8.79 0.92 0.17
CA ILE A 133 -9.59 1.50 -0.91
C ILE A 133 -10.74 2.35 -0.34
N GLY A 134 -11.41 1.86 0.71
CA GLY A 134 -12.49 2.57 1.40
C GLY A 134 -12.06 3.88 2.07
N ALA A 135 -10.76 4.06 2.36
CA ALA A 135 -10.21 5.29 2.92
C ALA A 135 -9.84 6.35 1.86
N LEU A 136 -9.77 5.99 0.57
CA LEU A 136 -9.48 6.92 -0.53
C LEU A 136 -10.40 8.15 -0.60
N PRO A 137 -11.73 8.07 -0.37
CA PRO A 137 -12.59 9.25 -0.38
C PRO A 137 -12.22 10.27 0.72
N GLN A 138 -11.71 9.81 1.86
CA GLN A 138 -11.37 10.70 2.97
C GLN A 138 -9.98 11.31 2.78
N CYS A 139 -9.01 10.55 2.25
CA CYS A 139 -7.66 11.08 2.06
C CYS A 139 -7.48 11.91 0.79
N CYS A 140 -8.13 11.49 -0.30
CA CYS A 140 -7.58 11.75 -1.64
C CYS A 140 -8.67 12.03 -2.69
N ASN A 141 -9.90 12.34 -2.27
CA ASN A 141 -11.02 12.54 -3.19
C ASN A 141 -10.73 13.68 -4.19
N GLY A 142 -10.86 13.37 -5.48
CA GLY A 142 -10.61 14.33 -6.57
C GLY A 142 -9.14 14.70 -6.79
N LYS A 143 -8.19 14.02 -6.13
CA LYS A 143 -6.77 14.21 -6.36
C LYS A 143 -6.29 13.37 -7.54
N GLN A 144 -5.27 13.85 -8.25
CA GLN A 144 -4.68 13.12 -9.38
C GLN A 144 -3.98 11.81 -8.96
N GLY A 145 -3.61 11.69 -7.68
CA GLY A 145 -2.98 10.50 -7.13
C GLY A 145 -3.12 10.47 -5.61
N GLY A 146 -3.07 9.27 -5.07
CA GLY A 146 -3.23 9.00 -3.64
C GLY A 146 -2.53 7.70 -3.24
N ARG A 147 -2.19 7.60 -1.96
CA ARG A 147 -1.68 6.39 -1.31
C ARG A 147 -2.32 6.26 0.06
N VAL A 148 -2.81 5.07 0.36
CA VAL A 148 -3.25 4.65 1.70
C VAL A 148 -2.33 3.51 2.11
N LEU A 149 -1.63 3.68 3.23
CA LEU A 149 -0.62 2.74 3.70
C LEU A 149 -1.01 2.25 5.08
N PHE A 150 -1.23 0.95 5.18
CA PHE A 150 -1.48 0.25 6.43
C PHE A 150 -0.30 -0.66 6.77
N PRO A 151 -0.17 -1.10 8.03
CA PRO A 151 0.93 -1.94 8.49
C PRO A 151 0.70 -3.45 8.23
N SER A 152 -0.17 -3.77 7.26
CA SER A 152 -0.67 -5.09 6.85
C SER A 152 -0.84 -5.17 5.34
#